data_AF-A0A2A7H888-F1
#
_entry.id   AF-A0A2A7H888-F1
#
_cell.length_a   1.000
_cell.length_b   1.000
_cell.length_c   1.000
_cell.angle_alpha   90.00
_cell.angle_beta   90.00
_cell.angle_gamma   90.00
#
_symmetry.space_group_name_H-M   'P 1'
#
loop_
_entity.id
_entity.type
_entity.pdbx_description
1 polymer ?
#
loop_
_entity_poly.entity_id
_entity_poly.type
_entity_poly.pdbx_seq_one_letter_code
_entity_poly.pdbx_strand_id
1 'polypeptide(L)'
;MIRLYLEDWATNTGILGFYRILEHAETDLFEIEETYLDFDPKLLHDFPKWFFNYAFDMFSVANEKENRMNAYLTHASSNFKRFKDFIFADIKSTENKLNKRLPIEGRTLKELFSRKKDVSTIEELNTITKDYLRLLKQEQVNEVLTLNMIRFRLGELHGQTSFLQRSRSTLNRSEHEEFLARDFIQPILLEQEVLAVLQSSTNPNEAIEGLNKVIQQTDDADFRKLAKQTITKLKKDELLYCPVIEGQLALTDYTEAVFLPNAVSLANATNYTWNNQKTFPISNLYRLIMFCSAFGLYKDGETYSFIQTDEDFDALAEVNDLFVTNKKQNNPFEVFLYDTLKEAKDKAGWISKNMLIVEFQNSGKKTTLTQNFLSEHAIQYLQERGGKELDHIKYPPFRNVILRKLLNGEQFFRDITNQLRKNVDNNYSCYDTYAATLAMFHLNRIKGCYGMSNETREEQYESMQNRIKYALMDGREVRRRLTERRMENKIPGITYRLLNALTTNNRQQFFETLFRTFLLVEKNTSMYVDATREHSNEFEGIASALLSGLNDKPYKKEVEETN
;
A
#
# COMPACT_ATOMS: atom_id res chain seq x y z
N MET A 1 33.72 2.89 9.96
CA MET A 1 32.25 2.72 9.93
C MET A 1 31.65 3.91 9.22
N ILE A 2 30.64 3.68 8.38
CA ILE A 2 29.77 4.72 7.83
C ILE A 2 28.43 4.63 8.56
N ARG A 3 27.87 5.78 8.91
CA ARG A 3 26.60 5.89 9.63
C ARG A 3 25.47 6.35 8.72
N LEU A 4 24.31 5.70 8.84
CA LEU A 4 23.06 6.07 8.18
C LEU A 4 22.02 6.38 9.26
N TYR A 5 21.70 7.66 9.47
CA TYR A 5 20.65 8.07 10.40
C TYR A 5 19.27 7.85 9.79
N LEU A 6 18.31 7.48 10.65
CA LEU A 6 16.89 7.57 10.30
C LEU A 6 16.52 9.03 10.10
N GLU A 7 15.77 9.30 9.03
CA GLU A 7 15.40 10.62 8.55
C GLU A 7 13.90 10.64 8.19
N ASP A 8 13.54 11.16 7.02
CA ASP A 8 12.18 11.12 6.51
C ASP A 8 11.78 9.75 5.95
N TRP A 9 10.49 9.59 5.66
CA TRP A 9 9.93 8.36 5.12
C TRP A 9 10.64 7.89 3.83
N ALA A 10 11.08 8.83 2.97
CA ALA A 10 11.68 8.47 1.69
C ALA A 10 13.05 7.84 1.93
N THR A 11 13.87 8.48 2.75
CA THR A 11 15.19 7.99 3.17
C THR A 11 15.06 6.67 3.91
N ASN A 12 14.14 6.58 4.87
CA ASN A 12 13.95 5.40 5.70
C ASN A 12 13.46 4.19 4.92
N THR A 13 12.71 4.37 3.82
CA THR A 13 12.41 3.24 2.92
C THR A 13 13.68 2.66 2.30
N GLY A 14 14.64 3.51 1.94
CA GLY A 14 15.95 3.10 1.42
C GLY A 14 16.80 2.40 2.48
N ILE A 15 16.87 2.96 3.69
CA ILE A 15 17.64 2.38 4.80
C ILE A 15 17.05 1.03 5.22
N LEU A 16 15.73 0.92 5.40
CA LEU A 16 15.09 -0.36 5.73
C LEU A 16 15.32 -1.40 4.63
N GLY A 17 15.25 -0.98 3.35
CA GLY A 17 15.54 -1.86 2.23
C GLY A 17 17.00 -2.33 2.21
N PHE A 18 17.95 -1.45 2.52
CA PHE A 18 19.37 -1.77 2.65
C PHE A 18 19.60 -2.75 3.82
N TYR A 19 19.04 -2.46 5.00
CA TYR A 19 19.05 -3.33 6.18
C TYR A 19 18.58 -4.75 5.85
N ARG A 20 17.42 -4.90 5.20
CA ARG A 20 16.86 -6.22 4.85
C ARG A 20 17.78 -7.03 3.93
N ILE A 21 18.52 -6.38 3.04
CA ILE A 21 19.52 -7.05 2.19
C ILE A 21 20.69 -7.55 3.04
N LEU A 22 21.18 -6.74 3.99
CA LEU A 22 22.28 -7.11 4.87
C LEU A 22 21.87 -8.22 5.85
N GLU A 23 20.69 -8.12 6.45
CA GLU A 23 20.10 -9.13 7.33
C GLU A 23 19.97 -10.47 6.60
N HIS A 24 19.44 -10.46 5.37
CA HIS A 24 19.35 -11.65 4.53
C HIS A 24 20.72 -12.24 4.16
N ALA A 25 21.77 -11.41 4.08
CA ALA A 25 23.13 -11.86 3.83
C ALA A 25 23.79 -12.48 5.07
N GLU A 26 23.18 -12.36 6.25
CA GLU A 26 23.70 -12.85 7.53
C GLU A 26 25.13 -12.33 7.83
N THR A 27 25.42 -11.08 7.43
CA THR A 27 26.74 -10.47 7.62
C THR A 27 26.86 -9.77 8.97
N ASP A 28 28.05 -9.82 9.57
CA ASP A 28 28.43 -9.13 10.81
C ASP A 28 29.05 -7.73 10.57
N LEU A 29 29.02 -7.24 9.32
CA LEU A 29 29.63 -5.97 8.93
C LEU A 29 28.73 -4.75 9.15
N PHE A 30 27.64 -4.89 9.90
CA PHE A 30 26.75 -3.79 10.26
C PHE A 30 26.18 -3.97 11.67
N GLU A 31 25.81 -2.85 12.28
CA GLU A 31 25.17 -2.78 13.58
C GLU A 31 24.01 -1.76 13.50
N ILE A 32 22.93 -2.05 14.23
CA ILE A 32 21.78 -1.14 14.37
C ILE A 32 21.76 -0.58 15.79
N GLU A 33 21.41 0.69 15.88
CA GLU A 33 21.24 1.44 17.12
C GLU A 33 19.92 2.21 17.04
N GLU A 34 19.52 2.90 18.11
CA GLU A 34 18.19 3.51 18.23
C GLU A 34 17.79 4.33 16.98
N THR A 35 18.66 5.21 16.48
CA THR A 35 18.31 6.13 15.38
C THR A 35 19.19 5.98 14.15
N TYR A 36 20.03 4.93 14.07
CA TYR A 36 20.95 4.77 12.95
C TYR A 36 21.39 3.32 12.71
N LEU A 37 21.88 3.09 11.49
CA LEU A 37 22.60 1.89 11.08
C LEU A 37 24.06 2.25 10.78
N ASP A 38 24.99 1.58 11.44
CA ASP A 38 26.43 1.69 11.18
C ASP A 38 26.92 0.49 10.36
N PHE A 39 27.82 0.70 9.40
CA PHE A 39 28.37 -0.40 8.62
C PHE A 39 29.84 -0.23 8.19
N ASP A 40 30.56 -1.35 8.00
CA ASP A 40 31.92 -1.36 7.43
C ASP A 40 31.84 -1.23 5.89
N PRO A 41 32.48 -0.22 5.27
CA PRO A 41 32.54 -0.07 3.82
C PRO A 41 32.97 -1.32 3.04
N LYS A 42 33.72 -2.25 3.65
CA LYS A 42 34.11 -3.51 3.02
C LYS A 42 32.93 -4.33 2.52
N LEU A 43 31.77 -4.23 3.18
CA LEU A 43 30.57 -4.96 2.79
C LEU A 43 30.11 -4.59 1.38
N LEU A 44 30.47 -3.39 0.89
CA LEU A 44 30.07 -2.90 -0.42
C LEU A 44 30.64 -3.77 -1.56
N HIS A 45 31.75 -4.49 -1.33
CA HIS A 45 32.33 -5.39 -2.32
C HIS A 45 31.42 -6.59 -2.64
N ASP A 46 30.77 -7.15 -1.64
CA ASP A 46 29.86 -8.30 -1.78
C ASP A 46 28.39 -7.88 -1.98
N PHE A 47 28.08 -6.61 -1.70
CA PHE A 47 26.73 -6.05 -1.79
C PHE A 47 26.00 -6.37 -3.10
N PRO A 48 26.60 -6.29 -4.31
CA PRO A 48 25.88 -6.65 -5.54
C PRO A 48 25.33 -8.07 -5.56
N LYS A 49 26.10 -9.03 -5.05
CA LYS A 49 25.66 -10.41 -4.96
C LYS A 49 24.52 -10.57 -3.95
N TRP A 50 24.65 -9.93 -2.78
CA TRP A 50 23.62 -9.96 -1.75
C TRP A 50 22.31 -9.30 -2.20
N PHE A 51 22.40 -8.17 -2.89
CA PHE A 51 21.27 -7.48 -3.50
C PHE A 51 20.50 -8.42 -4.43
N PHE A 52 21.19 -9.10 -5.36
CA PHE A 52 20.50 -9.99 -6.29
C PHE A 52 20.00 -11.28 -5.64
N ASN A 53 20.67 -11.81 -4.61
CA ASN A 53 20.11 -12.92 -3.82
C ASN A 53 18.75 -12.53 -3.24
N TYR A 54 18.72 -11.44 -2.46
CA TYR A 54 17.49 -10.96 -1.82
C TYR A 54 16.40 -10.60 -2.85
N ALA A 55 16.79 -9.94 -3.95
CA ALA A 55 15.84 -9.59 -5.02
C ALA A 55 15.22 -10.81 -5.70
N PHE A 56 15.96 -11.91 -5.86
CA PHE A 56 15.42 -13.15 -6.42
C PHE A 56 14.43 -13.82 -5.48
N ASP A 57 14.68 -13.81 -4.18
CA ASP A 57 13.77 -14.38 -3.19
C ASP A 57 12.47 -13.56 -3.10
N MET A 58 12.59 -12.22 -3.10
CA MET A 58 11.44 -11.31 -3.03
C MET A 58 10.60 -11.29 -4.32
N PHE A 59 11.23 -11.38 -5.48
CA PHE A 59 10.56 -11.20 -6.78
C PHE A 59 10.49 -12.47 -7.64
N SER A 60 10.71 -13.65 -7.05
CA SER A 60 10.66 -14.95 -7.74
C SER A 60 9.34 -15.13 -8.51
N VAL A 61 9.44 -15.11 -9.84
CA VAL A 61 8.28 -15.27 -10.72
C VAL A 61 7.72 -16.69 -10.62
N ALA A 62 8.56 -17.69 -10.39
CA ALA A 62 8.12 -19.06 -10.15
C ALA A 62 7.21 -19.15 -8.92
N ASN A 63 7.61 -18.56 -7.80
CA ASN A 63 6.83 -18.57 -6.55
C ASN A 63 5.53 -17.78 -6.69
N GLU A 64 5.57 -16.58 -7.28
CA GLU A 64 4.37 -15.76 -7.52
C GLU A 64 3.35 -16.48 -8.42
N LYS A 65 3.85 -17.19 -9.45
CA LYS A 65 2.99 -17.95 -10.35
C LYS A 65 2.45 -19.23 -9.71
N GLU A 66 3.22 -19.92 -8.89
CA GLU A 66 2.75 -21.11 -8.16
C GLU A 66 1.53 -20.80 -7.28
N ASN A 67 1.61 -19.75 -6.46
CA ASN A 67 0.50 -19.32 -5.61
C ASN A 67 -0.77 -19.00 -6.42
N ARG A 68 -0.60 -18.26 -7.52
CA ARG A 68 -1.70 -17.87 -8.42
C ARG A 68 -2.30 -19.07 -9.16
N MET A 69 -1.46 -19.97 -9.68
CA MET A 69 -1.92 -21.16 -10.38
C MET A 69 -2.67 -22.10 -9.44
N ASN A 70 -2.19 -22.27 -8.21
CA ASN A 70 -2.89 -23.04 -7.17
C ASN A 70 -4.26 -22.42 -6.85
N ALA A 71 -4.35 -21.10 -6.69
CA ALA A 71 -5.63 -20.41 -6.51
C ALA A 71 -6.58 -20.63 -7.70
N TYR A 72 -6.09 -20.55 -8.94
CA TYR A 72 -6.90 -20.83 -10.13
C TYR A 72 -7.38 -22.28 -10.18
N LEU A 73 -6.55 -23.25 -9.78
CA LEU A 73 -6.95 -24.64 -9.69
C LEU A 73 -8.05 -24.85 -8.64
N THR A 74 -7.91 -24.26 -7.45
CA THR A 74 -8.94 -24.33 -6.39
C THR A 74 -10.28 -23.78 -6.89
N HIS A 75 -10.28 -22.66 -7.60
CA HIS A 75 -11.52 -22.06 -8.12
C HIS A 75 -12.04 -22.71 -9.42
N ALA A 76 -11.25 -23.57 -10.08
CA ALA A 76 -11.70 -24.29 -11.26
C ALA A 76 -12.85 -25.25 -10.96
N SER A 77 -12.99 -25.73 -9.71
CA SER A 77 -14.14 -26.51 -9.26
C SER A 77 -15.47 -25.74 -9.39
N SER A 78 -15.45 -24.42 -9.19
CA SER A 78 -16.66 -23.58 -9.29
C SER A 78 -16.91 -23.07 -10.71
N ASN A 79 -15.85 -22.81 -11.50
CA ASN A 79 -16.00 -22.32 -12.88
C ASN A 79 -14.84 -22.79 -13.76
N PHE A 80 -14.89 -24.07 -14.16
CA PHE A 80 -13.82 -24.73 -14.90
C PHE A 80 -13.38 -23.97 -16.15
N LYS A 81 -14.33 -23.56 -17.00
CA LYS A 81 -14.02 -22.88 -18.27
C LYS A 81 -13.23 -21.59 -18.05
N ARG A 82 -13.66 -20.74 -17.11
CA ARG A 82 -13.03 -19.45 -16.83
C ARG A 82 -11.61 -19.61 -16.31
N PHE A 83 -11.40 -20.48 -15.32
CA PHE A 83 -10.08 -20.66 -14.72
C PHE A 83 -9.12 -21.45 -15.62
N LYS A 84 -9.63 -22.38 -16.42
CA LYS A 84 -8.87 -22.97 -17.54
C LYS A 84 -8.35 -21.88 -18.47
N ASP A 85 -9.21 -20.96 -18.90
CA ASP A 85 -8.81 -19.86 -19.79
C ASP A 85 -7.72 -18.97 -19.17
N PHE A 86 -7.80 -18.69 -17.86
CA PHE A 86 -6.78 -17.91 -17.14
C PHE A 86 -5.42 -18.61 -17.07
N ILE A 87 -5.38 -19.91 -16.75
CA ILE A 87 -4.14 -20.69 -16.71
C ILE A 87 -3.48 -20.71 -18.09
N PHE A 88 -4.25 -21.03 -19.14
CA PHE A 88 -3.71 -21.07 -20.50
C PHE A 88 -3.30 -19.69 -21.03
N ALA A 89 -3.97 -18.62 -20.62
CA ALA A 89 -3.52 -17.26 -20.95
C ALA A 89 -2.15 -16.93 -20.32
N ASP A 90 -1.91 -17.38 -19.08
CA ASP A 90 -0.63 -17.18 -18.40
C ASP A 90 0.51 -18.02 -19.00
N ILE A 91 0.23 -19.27 -19.39
CA ILE A 91 1.16 -20.12 -20.18
C ILE A 91 1.55 -19.39 -21.45
N LYS A 92 0.58 -18.88 -22.22
CA LYS A 92 0.85 -18.18 -23.48
C LYS A 92 1.64 -16.89 -23.30
N SER A 93 1.31 -16.12 -22.26
CA SER A 93 2.06 -14.91 -21.91
C SER A 93 3.53 -15.23 -21.58
N THR A 94 3.77 -16.34 -20.88
CA THR A 94 5.12 -16.80 -20.54
C THR A 94 5.88 -17.28 -21.76
N GLU A 95 5.22 -18.05 -22.64
CA GLU A 95 5.76 -18.49 -23.93
C GLU A 95 6.30 -17.29 -24.73
N ASN A 96 5.51 -16.22 -24.85
CA ASN A 96 5.89 -15.01 -25.58
C ASN A 96 7.13 -14.32 -25.00
N LYS A 97 7.32 -14.37 -23.67
CA LYS A 97 8.48 -13.79 -22.98
C LYS A 97 9.74 -14.65 -23.18
N LEU A 98 9.59 -15.98 -23.18
CA LEU A 98 10.72 -16.90 -23.27
C LEU A 98 11.16 -17.21 -24.70
N ASN A 99 10.26 -17.22 -25.68
CA ASN A 99 10.52 -17.66 -27.06
C ASN A 99 11.78 -17.04 -27.71
N LYS A 100 12.16 -15.82 -27.31
CA LYS A 100 13.37 -15.15 -27.83
C LYS A 100 14.66 -15.53 -27.11
N ARG A 101 14.61 -15.83 -25.80
CA ARG A 101 15.79 -16.08 -24.95
C ARG A 101 16.03 -17.57 -24.70
N LEU A 102 14.95 -18.33 -24.56
CA LEU A 102 14.90 -19.75 -24.22
C LEU A 102 13.97 -20.46 -25.23
N PRO A 103 14.42 -20.69 -26.48
CA PRO A 103 13.57 -21.20 -27.55
C PRO A 103 13.19 -22.68 -27.40
N ILE A 104 13.89 -23.43 -26.55
CA ILE A 104 13.55 -24.82 -26.24
C ILE A 104 12.37 -24.83 -25.28
N GLU A 105 12.49 -24.13 -24.16
CA GLU A 105 11.46 -23.99 -23.14
C GLU A 105 10.23 -23.24 -23.67
N GLY A 106 10.44 -22.26 -24.54
CA GLY A 106 9.36 -21.59 -25.30
C GLY A 106 8.58 -22.56 -26.19
N ARG A 107 9.24 -23.53 -26.83
CA ARG A 107 8.57 -24.60 -27.57
C ARG A 107 7.77 -25.52 -26.65
N THR A 108 8.33 -25.92 -25.51
CA THR A 108 7.61 -26.72 -24.51
C THR A 108 6.35 -26.00 -24.00
N LEU A 109 6.42 -24.69 -23.74
CA LEU A 109 5.25 -23.89 -23.36
C LEU A 109 4.21 -23.81 -24.48
N LYS A 110 4.64 -23.72 -25.73
CA LYS A 110 3.75 -23.71 -26.90
C LYS A 110 3.02 -25.05 -27.06
N GLU A 111 3.71 -26.16 -26.80
CA GLU A 111 3.12 -27.51 -26.78
C GLU A 111 2.11 -27.64 -25.65
N LEU A 112 2.46 -27.21 -24.43
CA LEU A 112 1.54 -27.18 -23.29
C LEU A 112 0.29 -26.36 -23.63
N PHE A 113 0.45 -25.15 -24.19
CA PHE A 113 -0.65 -24.30 -24.59
C PHE A 113 -1.57 -24.94 -25.65
N SER A 114 -1.01 -25.70 -26.59
CA SER A 114 -1.77 -26.34 -27.67
C SER A 114 -2.78 -27.38 -27.16
N ARG A 115 -2.51 -27.99 -25.99
CA ARG A 115 -3.39 -28.96 -25.32
C ARG A 115 -4.67 -28.34 -24.72
N LYS A 116 -4.87 -27.02 -24.84
CA LYS A 116 -6.03 -26.30 -24.27
C LYS A 116 -7.38 -26.91 -24.65
N LYS A 117 -7.50 -27.39 -25.89
CA LYS A 117 -8.73 -27.98 -26.42
C LYS A 117 -8.99 -29.38 -25.87
N ASP A 118 -7.92 -30.10 -25.55
CA ASP A 118 -7.97 -31.50 -25.10
C ASP A 118 -8.24 -31.59 -23.59
N VAL A 119 -7.97 -30.52 -22.83
CA VAL A 119 -8.24 -30.46 -21.39
C VAL A 119 -9.72 -30.20 -21.12
N SER A 120 -10.38 -31.21 -20.56
CA SER A 120 -11.80 -31.25 -20.23
C SER A 120 -12.09 -31.50 -18.75
N THR A 121 -11.12 -32.07 -18.00
CA THR A 121 -11.25 -32.37 -16.56
C THR A 121 -10.33 -31.53 -15.68
N ILE A 122 -10.62 -31.49 -14.38
CA ILE A 122 -9.79 -30.79 -13.38
C ILE A 122 -8.44 -31.52 -13.22
N GLU A 123 -8.43 -32.86 -13.29
CA GLU A 123 -7.23 -33.68 -13.20
C GLU A 123 -6.25 -33.41 -14.35
N GLU A 124 -6.78 -33.28 -15.58
CA GLU A 124 -6.00 -32.89 -16.75
C GLU A 124 -5.44 -31.48 -16.61
N LEU A 125 -6.26 -30.53 -16.14
CA LEU A 125 -5.84 -29.15 -15.90
C LEU A 125 -4.75 -29.07 -14.83
N ASN A 126 -4.89 -29.84 -13.75
CA ASN A 126 -3.89 -29.96 -12.69
C ASN A 126 -2.56 -30.51 -13.23
N THR A 127 -2.62 -31.52 -14.10
CA THR A 127 -1.43 -32.10 -14.75
C THR A 127 -0.69 -31.05 -15.60
N ILE A 128 -1.41 -30.34 -16.48
CA ILE A 128 -0.84 -29.24 -17.28
C ILE A 128 -0.22 -28.17 -16.39
N THR A 129 -0.91 -27.80 -15.32
CA THR A 129 -0.47 -26.76 -14.40
C THR A 129 0.81 -27.19 -13.67
N LYS A 130 0.90 -28.44 -13.24
CA LYS A 130 2.12 -28.98 -12.62
C LYS A 130 3.30 -29.01 -13.58
N ASP A 131 3.09 -29.41 -14.83
CA ASP A 131 4.17 -29.38 -15.84
C ASP A 131 4.63 -27.96 -16.13
N TYR A 132 3.69 -27.01 -16.20
CA TYR A 132 3.98 -25.59 -16.33
C TYR A 132 4.82 -25.07 -15.15
N LEU A 133 4.40 -25.35 -13.91
CA LEU A 133 5.12 -24.93 -12.70
C LEU A 133 6.51 -25.58 -12.60
N ARG A 134 6.66 -26.84 -13.01
CA ARG A 134 7.97 -27.52 -13.07
C ARG A 134 8.92 -26.81 -14.04
N LEU A 135 8.42 -26.38 -15.19
CA LEU A 135 9.21 -25.61 -16.17
C LEU A 135 9.62 -24.24 -15.61
N LEU A 136 8.74 -23.55 -14.88
CA LEU A 136 9.08 -22.27 -14.25
C LEU A 136 10.18 -22.38 -13.19
N LYS A 137 10.25 -23.52 -12.49
CA LYS A 137 11.25 -23.79 -11.45
C LYS A 137 12.63 -24.16 -12.01
N GLN A 138 12.78 -24.33 -13.32
CA GLN A 138 14.09 -24.49 -13.94
C GLN A 138 14.91 -23.21 -13.77
N GLU A 139 16.18 -23.34 -13.38
CA GLU A 139 17.04 -22.22 -13.02
C GLU A 139 17.11 -21.15 -14.12
N GLN A 140 17.39 -21.54 -15.37
CA GLN A 140 17.48 -20.58 -16.47
C GLN A 140 16.15 -19.88 -16.78
N VAL A 141 15.02 -20.57 -16.58
CA VAL A 141 13.69 -20.00 -16.81
C VAL A 141 13.37 -18.99 -15.72
N ASN A 142 13.55 -19.38 -14.45
CA ASN A 142 13.29 -18.52 -13.32
C ASN A 142 14.20 -17.28 -13.36
N GLU A 143 15.47 -17.43 -13.72
CA GLU A 143 16.40 -16.31 -13.87
C GLU A 143 15.89 -15.30 -14.90
N VAL A 144 15.59 -15.74 -16.13
CA VAL A 144 15.15 -14.83 -17.20
C VAL A 144 13.87 -14.08 -16.80
N LEU A 145 12.91 -14.78 -16.19
CA LEU A 145 11.65 -14.17 -15.79
C LEU A 145 11.81 -13.24 -14.58
N THR A 146 12.59 -13.64 -13.58
CA THR A 146 12.80 -12.90 -12.34
C THR A 146 13.66 -11.66 -12.57
N LEU A 147 14.71 -11.71 -13.39
CA LEU A 147 15.47 -10.51 -13.76
C LEU A 147 14.59 -9.47 -14.49
N ASN A 148 13.67 -9.92 -15.33
CA ASN A 148 12.70 -9.02 -15.96
C ASN A 148 11.72 -8.43 -14.94
N MET A 149 11.30 -9.20 -13.93
CA MET A 149 10.46 -8.71 -12.83
C MET A 149 11.21 -7.68 -11.98
N ILE A 150 12.43 -7.98 -11.54
CA ILE A 150 13.31 -7.07 -10.78
C ILE A 150 13.42 -5.74 -11.53
N ARG A 151 13.74 -5.79 -12.83
CA ARG A 151 13.86 -4.59 -13.66
C ARG A 151 12.57 -3.78 -13.73
N PHE A 152 11.43 -4.47 -13.84
CA PHE A 152 10.12 -3.81 -13.88
C PHE A 152 9.82 -3.13 -12.54
N ARG A 153 9.96 -3.84 -11.41
CA ARG A 153 9.67 -3.33 -10.06
C ARG A 153 10.57 -2.16 -9.69
N LEU A 154 11.88 -2.29 -9.89
CA LEU A 154 12.83 -1.20 -9.63
C LEU A 154 12.64 -0.05 -10.63
N GLY A 155 12.29 -0.33 -11.88
CA GLY A 155 12.10 0.69 -12.90
C GLY A 155 10.91 1.61 -12.63
N GLU A 156 9.89 1.16 -11.89
CA GLU A 156 8.78 1.99 -11.44
C GLU A 156 9.19 3.07 -10.42
N LEU A 157 10.32 2.88 -9.72
CA LEU A 157 10.84 3.79 -8.70
C LEU A 157 12.09 4.55 -9.16
N HIS A 158 12.92 3.95 -10.02
CA HIS A 158 14.25 4.46 -10.39
C HIS A 158 14.41 4.70 -11.91
N GLY A 159 13.34 4.54 -12.67
CA GLY A 159 13.35 4.72 -14.13
C GLY A 159 14.26 3.72 -14.84
N GLN A 160 15.11 4.20 -15.76
CA GLN A 160 15.99 3.36 -16.58
C GLN A 160 17.47 3.50 -16.18
N THR A 161 17.76 3.60 -14.88
CA THR A 161 19.14 3.67 -14.39
C THR A 161 19.86 2.32 -14.48
N SER A 162 21.17 2.33 -14.67
CA SER A 162 22.03 1.14 -14.65
C SER A 162 21.45 -0.08 -15.41
N PHE A 163 21.43 -1.27 -14.81
CA PHE A 163 20.95 -2.53 -15.39
C PHE A 163 19.45 -2.53 -15.73
N LEU A 164 18.69 -1.51 -15.31
CA LEU A 164 17.27 -1.33 -15.65
C LEU A 164 17.05 -0.89 -17.10
N GLN A 165 18.08 -0.38 -17.79
CA GLN A 165 17.99 0.05 -19.20
C GLN A 165 17.43 -1.03 -20.12
N ARG A 166 16.52 -0.70 -21.04
CA ARG A 166 15.87 -1.68 -21.95
C ARG A 166 16.87 -2.50 -22.78
N SER A 167 17.97 -1.88 -23.20
CA SER A 167 19.07 -2.51 -23.93
C SER A 167 19.73 -3.66 -23.16
N ARG A 168 19.64 -3.65 -21.82
CA ARG A 168 20.27 -4.63 -20.91
C ARG A 168 19.32 -5.78 -20.50
N SER A 169 18.16 -5.89 -21.15
CA SER A 169 17.09 -6.84 -20.76
C SER A 169 17.39 -8.30 -21.06
N THR A 170 18.43 -8.55 -21.85
CA THR A 170 18.86 -9.88 -22.27
C THR A 170 20.05 -10.42 -21.49
N LEU A 171 20.64 -9.61 -20.62
CA LEU A 171 21.79 -10.01 -19.82
C LEU A 171 21.39 -11.04 -18.75
N ASN A 172 22.39 -11.79 -18.30
CA ASN A 172 22.28 -12.75 -17.20
C ASN A 172 22.50 -12.06 -15.84
N ARG A 173 22.37 -12.83 -14.77
CA ARG A 173 22.52 -12.35 -13.41
C ARG A 173 23.90 -11.76 -13.12
N SER A 174 24.99 -12.46 -13.44
CA SER A 174 26.36 -11.99 -13.18
C SER A 174 26.66 -10.67 -13.90
N GLU A 175 26.19 -10.52 -15.14
CA GLU A 175 26.32 -9.26 -15.88
C GLU A 175 25.55 -8.12 -15.17
N HIS A 176 24.36 -8.39 -14.63
CA HIS A 176 23.62 -7.39 -13.85
C HIS A 176 24.32 -7.03 -12.53
N GLU A 177 24.94 -7.99 -11.86
CA GLU A 177 25.78 -7.77 -10.66
C GLU A 177 26.96 -6.84 -11.00
N GLU A 178 27.66 -7.07 -12.12
CA GLU A 178 28.73 -6.20 -12.60
C GLU A 178 28.24 -4.76 -12.88
N PHE A 179 27.04 -4.62 -13.46
CA PHE A 179 26.45 -3.30 -13.68
C PHE A 179 26.11 -2.57 -12.38
N LEU A 180 25.57 -3.27 -11.36
CA LEU A 180 25.34 -2.67 -10.04
C LEU A 180 26.67 -2.27 -9.39
N ALA A 181 27.67 -3.16 -9.43
CA ALA A 181 29.00 -2.89 -8.90
C ALA A 181 29.61 -1.63 -9.54
N ARG A 182 29.62 -1.57 -10.87
CA ARG A 182 30.20 -0.43 -11.60
C ARG A 182 29.41 0.86 -11.40
N ASP A 183 28.09 0.81 -11.49
CA ASP A 183 27.26 2.02 -11.55
C ASP A 183 26.90 2.54 -10.15
N PHE A 184 26.95 1.73 -9.08
CA PHE A 184 26.60 2.17 -7.72
C PHE A 184 27.73 1.98 -6.71
N ILE A 185 28.44 0.85 -6.72
CA ILE A 185 29.45 0.54 -5.69
C ILE A 185 30.77 1.26 -5.95
N GLN A 186 31.34 1.12 -7.15
CA GLN A 186 32.64 1.68 -7.49
C GLN A 186 32.74 3.20 -7.23
N PRO A 187 31.72 4.02 -7.56
CA PRO A 187 31.74 5.44 -7.22
C PRO A 187 31.87 5.71 -5.72
N ILE A 188 31.24 4.90 -4.87
CA ILE A 188 31.29 5.06 -3.41
C ILE A 188 32.69 4.72 -2.89
N LEU A 189 33.28 3.62 -3.36
CA LEU A 189 34.63 3.21 -2.96
C LEU A 189 35.68 4.26 -3.33
N LEU A 190 35.61 4.78 -4.56
CA LEU A 190 36.49 5.86 -5.02
C LEU A 190 36.29 7.15 -4.19
N GLU A 191 35.05 7.48 -3.82
CA GLU A 191 34.76 8.60 -2.93
C GLU A 191 35.36 8.41 -1.52
N GLN A 192 35.35 7.18 -0.98
CA GLN A 192 35.98 6.88 0.31
C GLN A 192 37.50 7.07 0.26
N GLU A 193 38.16 6.64 -0.82
CA GLU A 193 39.60 6.84 -0.99
C GLU A 193 39.96 8.33 -1.04
N VAL A 194 39.16 9.13 -1.76
CA VAL A 194 39.33 10.60 -1.79
C VAL A 194 39.09 11.19 -0.41
N LEU A 195 38.00 10.80 0.28
CA LEU A 195 37.67 11.28 1.62
C LEU A 195 38.78 10.98 2.64
N ALA A 196 39.41 9.80 2.57
CA ALA A 196 40.51 9.44 3.44
C ALA A 196 41.69 10.44 3.33
N VAL A 197 42.01 10.88 2.11
CA VAL A 197 43.04 11.91 1.87
C VAL A 197 42.61 13.28 2.41
N LEU A 198 41.32 13.64 2.23
CA LEU A 198 40.79 14.90 2.74
C LEU A 198 40.81 14.95 4.27
N GLN A 199 40.39 13.86 4.93
CA GLN A 199 40.33 13.74 6.38
C GLN A 199 41.71 13.68 7.04
N SER A 200 42.73 13.17 6.34
CA SER A 200 44.11 13.20 6.84
C SER A 200 44.79 14.56 6.69
N SER A 201 44.15 15.53 6.03
CA SER A 201 44.73 16.84 5.72
C SER A 201 44.23 17.91 6.69
N THR A 202 45.10 18.82 7.12
CA THR A 202 44.74 19.92 8.04
C THR A 202 44.15 21.14 7.35
N ASN A 203 44.40 21.29 6.04
CA ASN A 203 43.95 22.43 5.25
C ASN A 203 43.78 22.05 3.76
N PRO A 204 43.08 22.88 2.95
CA PRO A 204 42.82 22.59 1.55
C PRO A 204 44.07 22.41 0.67
N ASN A 205 45.18 23.11 0.97
CA ASN A 205 46.41 22.99 0.17
C ASN A 205 47.08 21.64 0.39
N GLU A 206 47.13 21.17 1.63
CA GLU A 206 47.63 19.84 1.98
C GLU A 206 46.76 18.74 1.34
N ALA A 207 45.44 18.90 1.36
CA ALA A 207 44.52 17.99 0.68
C ALA A 207 44.78 17.90 -0.84
N ILE A 208 45.01 19.05 -1.49
CA ILE A 208 45.35 19.10 -2.92
C ILE A 208 46.69 18.41 -3.20
N GLU A 209 47.71 18.64 -2.37
CA GLU A 209 49.01 17.98 -2.51
C GLU A 209 48.90 16.46 -2.33
N GLY A 210 48.19 16.02 -1.29
CA GLY A 210 47.90 14.61 -1.02
C GLY A 210 47.21 13.93 -2.20
N LEU A 211 46.15 14.54 -2.74
CA LEU A 211 45.44 13.99 -3.91
C LEU A 211 46.33 13.94 -5.15
N ASN A 212 47.15 14.97 -5.40
CA ASN A 212 48.09 14.96 -6.53
C ASN A 212 49.13 13.84 -6.41
N LYS A 213 49.60 13.55 -5.19
CA LYS A 213 50.52 12.44 -4.93
C LYS A 213 49.88 11.09 -5.23
N VAL A 214 48.64 10.86 -4.79
CA VAL A 214 47.91 9.62 -5.10
C VAL A 214 47.65 9.49 -6.60
N ILE A 215 47.27 10.58 -7.29
CA ILE A 215 47.09 10.61 -8.76
C ILE A 215 48.35 10.15 -9.51
N GLN A 216 49.55 10.50 -9.03
CA GLN A 216 50.81 10.10 -9.66
C GLN A 216 51.14 8.61 -9.44
N GLN A 217 50.59 8.00 -8.39
CA GLN A 217 50.89 6.63 -7.98
C GLN A 217 49.86 5.62 -8.46
N THR A 218 48.60 6.05 -8.65
CA THR A 218 47.52 5.16 -9.07
C THR A 218 47.41 5.02 -10.58
N ASP A 219 47.10 3.82 -11.03
CA ASP A 219 46.77 3.53 -12.42
C ASP A 219 45.27 3.65 -12.73
N ASP A 220 44.42 3.78 -11.71
CA ASP A 220 42.97 3.89 -11.87
C ASP A 220 42.59 5.22 -12.55
N ALA A 221 42.01 5.12 -13.75
CA ALA A 221 41.60 6.29 -14.54
C ALA A 221 40.40 7.02 -13.93
N ASP A 222 39.47 6.30 -13.31
CA ASP A 222 38.27 6.84 -12.69
C ASP A 222 38.61 7.55 -11.38
N PHE A 223 39.50 6.98 -10.57
CA PHE A 223 40.08 7.68 -9.41
C PHE A 223 40.73 8.99 -9.84
N ARG A 224 41.60 8.95 -10.87
CA ARG A 224 42.31 10.14 -11.36
C ARG A 224 41.34 11.22 -11.83
N LYS A 225 40.24 10.85 -12.47
CA LYS A 225 39.19 11.78 -12.90
C LYS A 225 38.48 12.40 -11.69
N LEU A 226 38.07 11.58 -10.72
CA LEU A 226 37.39 12.02 -9.50
C LEU A 226 38.28 12.95 -8.68
N ALA A 227 39.52 12.56 -8.40
CA ALA A 227 40.46 13.36 -7.62
C ALA A 227 40.75 14.72 -8.28
N LYS A 228 40.90 14.78 -9.62
CA LYS A 228 41.05 16.06 -10.35
C LYS A 228 39.81 16.94 -10.25
N GLN A 229 38.62 16.35 -10.31
CA GLN A 229 37.35 17.07 -10.09
C GLN A 229 37.28 17.64 -8.67
N THR A 230 37.64 16.85 -7.66
CA THR A 230 37.70 17.27 -6.25
C THR A 230 38.69 18.41 -6.04
N ILE A 231 39.92 18.30 -6.57
CA ILE A 231 40.93 19.37 -6.53
C ILE A 231 40.38 20.67 -7.14
N THR A 232 39.67 20.56 -8.26
CA THR A 232 39.09 21.74 -8.94
C THR A 232 38.05 22.43 -8.07
N LYS A 233 37.18 21.66 -7.40
CA LYS A 233 36.18 22.19 -6.47
C LYS A 233 36.81 22.79 -5.21
N LEU A 234 37.81 22.13 -4.63
CA LEU A 234 38.56 22.63 -3.47
C LEU A 234 39.21 23.99 -3.74
N LYS A 235 39.84 24.15 -4.91
CA LYS A 235 40.49 25.42 -5.31
C LYS A 235 39.51 26.59 -5.44
N LYS A 236 38.22 26.30 -5.66
CA LYS A 236 37.16 27.31 -5.82
C LYS A 236 36.31 27.50 -4.57
N ASP A 237 36.58 26.73 -3.51
CA ASP A 237 35.71 26.68 -2.32
C ASP A 237 34.27 26.21 -2.66
N GLU A 238 34.15 25.28 -3.62
CA GLU A 238 32.89 24.73 -4.14
C GLU A 238 32.70 23.24 -3.81
N LEU A 239 33.51 22.69 -2.89
CA LEU A 239 33.37 21.29 -2.48
C LEU A 239 32.19 21.16 -1.52
N LEU A 240 31.20 20.36 -1.93
CA LEU A 240 29.97 20.14 -1.16
C LEU A 240 29.97 18.75 -0.54
N TYR A 241 29.34 18.65 0.62
CA TYR A 241 29.06 17.40 1.32
C TYR A 241 27.57 17.06 1.22
N CYS A 242 27.26 15.78 1.35
CA CYS A 242 25.90 15.28 1.25
C CYS A 242 25.06 15.83 2.41
N PRO A 243 23.88 16.40 2.12
CA PRO A 243 23.02 16.96 3.15
C PRO A 243 22.30 15.89 3.98
N VAL A 244 22.27 14.64 3.52
CA VAL A 244 21.54 13.53 4.18
C VAL A 244 22.49 12.57 4.89
N ILE A 245 23.62 12.22 4.27
CA ILE A 245 24.60 11.31 4.87
C ILE A 245 25.85 12.10 5.24
N GLU A 246 26.02 12.33 6.54
CA GLU A 246 27.11 13.12 7.09
C GLU A 246 28.49 12.60 6.64
N GLY A 247 29.40 13.53 6.35
CA GLY A 247 30.78 13.23 5.98
C GLY A 247 30.98 12.72 4.55
N GLN A 248 29.92 12.45 3.79
CA GLN A 248 30.02 11.98 2.41
C GLN A 248 30.11 13.13 1.40
N LEU A 249 30.84 12.94 0.30
CA LEU A 249 30.93 13.97 -0.77
C LEU A 249 29.61 14.06 -1.55
N ALA A 250 29.23 15.28 -1.95
CA ALA A 250 28.09 15.53 -2.84
C ALA A 250 28.54 15.85 -4.26
N LEU A 251 28.79 14.80 -5.04
CA LEU A 251 29.32 14.91 -6.41
C LEU A 251 28.31 14.54 -7.50
N THR A 252 27.10 14.13 -7.12
CA THR A 252 25.99 13.88 -8.04
C THR A 252 24.74 14.64 -7.58
N ASP A 253 23.69 14.67 -8.40
CA ASP A 253 22.44 15.36 -8.11
C ASP A 253 21.29 14.37 -7.89
N TYR A 254 20.37 14.72 -7.00
CA TYR A 254 19.12 14.00 -6.82
C TYR A 254 18.18 14.27 -8.01
N THR A 255 17.84 13.22 -8.73
CA THR A 255 17.02 13.28 -9.96
C THR A 255 15.92 12.22 -9.93
N GLU A 256 15.03 12.24 -10.92
CA GLU A 256 13.98 11.22 -11.10
C GLU A 256 14.53 9.79 -11.22
N ALA A 257 15.80 9.63 -11.63
CA ALA A 257 16.47 8.34 -11.69
C ALA A 257 16.96 7.83 -10.32
N VAL A 258 17.01 8.71 -9.30
CA VAL A 258 17.36 8.33 -7.92
C VAL A 258 16.13 7.76 -7.23
N PHE A 259 15.03 8.50 -7.19
CA PHE A 259 13.76 8.04 -6.64
C PHE A 259 12.60 8.88 -7.16
N LEU A 260 11.94 8.38 -8.21
CA LEU A 260 10.84 9.04 -8.92
C LEU A 260 9.71 9.55 -8.00
N PRO A 261 9.25 8.80 -6.97
CA PRO A 261 8.09 9.23 -6.18
C PRO A 261 8.23 10.61 -5.53
N ASN A 262 9.45 11.02 -5.17
CA ASN A 262 9.73 12.30 -4.52
C ASN A 262 10.79 13.10 -5.31
N ALA A 263 10.81 12.98 -6.63
CA ALA A 263 11.73 13.71 -7.50
C ALA A 263 10.98 14.62 -8.48
N VAL A 264 11.71 15.62 -8.99
CA VAL A 264 11.24 16.54 -10.02
C VAL A 264 12.25 16.61 -11.16
N SER A 265 11.75 16.85 -12.38
CA SER A 265 12.59 17.12 -13.54
C SER A 265 13.26 18.50 -13.39
N LEU A 266 14.39 18.57 -12.67
CA LEU A 266 15.09 19.83 -12.35
C LEU A 266 15.33 20.73 -13.56
N ALA A 267 15.61 20.16 -14.74
CA ALA A 267 15.82 20.94 -15.96
C ALA A 267 14.54 21.59 -16.51
N ASN A 268 13.37 20.96 -16.33
CA ASN A 268 12.09 21.39 -16.90
C ASN A 268 11.15 22.05 -15.89
N ALA A 269 11.42 21.87 -14.59
CA ALA A 269 10.51 22.20 -13.50
C ALA A 269 11.23 23.00 -12.39
N THR A 270 12.20 23.85 -12.74
CA THR A 270 12.94 24.70 -11.79
C THR A 270 12.05 25.55 -10.89
N ASN A 271 10.84 25.91 -11.33
CA ASN A 271 9.88 26.64 -10.53
C ASN A 271 9.36 25.86 -9.30
N TYR A 272 9.62 24.55 -9.22
CA TYR A 272 9.33 23.72 -8.05
C TYR A 272 10.49 23.65 -7.06
N THR A 273 11.65 24.24 -7.36
CA THR A 273 12.80 24.26 -6.47
C THR A 273 12.95 25.59 -5.76
N TRP A 274 13.54 25.55 -4.56
CA TRP A 274 13.83 26.76 -3.82
C TRP A 274 14.74 27.69 -4.63
N ASN A 275 14.34 28.94 -4.83
CA ASN A 275 15.08 29.94 -5.61
C ASN A 275 15.46 29.50 -7.03
N ASN A 276 14.67 28.63 -7.68
CA ASN A 276 14.95 28.09 -9.02
C ASN A 276 16.32 27.39 -9.13
N GLN A 277 16.83 26.83 -8.02
CA GLN A 277 18.07 26.06 -8.02
C GLN A 277 17.93 24.81 -8.90
N LYS A 278 18.92 24.57 -9.76
CA LYS A 278 18.90 23.48 -10.75
C LYS A 278 19.57 22.20 -10.27
N THR A 279 20.11 22.21 -9.07
CA THR A 279 20.95 21.16 -8.50
C THR A 279 20.49 20.84 -7.09
N PHE A 280 20.50 19.57 -6.74
CA PHE A 280 20.27 19.09 -5.38
C PHE A 280 21.37 18.06 -5.09
N PRO A 281 22.56 18.51 -4.66
CA PRO A 281 23.72 17.65 -4.57
C PRO A 281 23.55 16.56 -3.50
N ILE A 282 23.87 15.31 -3.84
CA ILE A 282 23.83 14.13 -2.97
C ILE A 282 25.09 13.28 -3.16
N SER A 283 25.35 12.34 -2.25
CA SER A 283 26.41 11.34 -2.39
C SER A 283 26.00 10.17 -3.28
N ASN A 284 26.99 9.45 -3.84
CA ASN A 284 26.72 8.17 -4.50
C ASN A 284 26.20 7.13 -3.50
N LEU A 285 26.58 7.23 -2.22
CA LEU A 285 26.04 6.36 -1.17
C LEU A 285 24.54 6.58 -1.00
N TYR A 286 24.09 7.84 -0.89
CA TYR A 286 22.65 8.11 -0.77
C TYR A 286 21.88 7.61 -2.00
N ARG A 287 22.48 7.71 -3.20
CA ARG A 287 21.90 7.12 -4.41
C ARG A 287 21.72 5.59 -4.31
N LEU A 288 22.68 4.87 -3.72
CA LEU A 288 22.56 3.43 -3.46
C LEU A 288 21.48 3.13 -2.42
N ILE A 289 21.44 3.87 -1.31
CA ILE A 289 20.42 3.71 -0.27
C ILE A 289 19.02 3.90 -0.85
N MET A 290 18.80 4.96 -1.62
CA MET A 290 17.51 5.17 -2.30
C MET A 290 17.19 4.06 -3.30
N PHE A 291 18.19 3.49 -3.99
CA PHE A 291 17.99 2.35 -4.89
C PHE A 291 17.49 1.08 -4.16
N CYS A 292 17.72 0.99 -2.86
CA CYS A 292 17.21 -0.10 -2.02
C CYS A 292 15.76 0.12 -1.55
N SER A 293 15.16 1.30 -1.79
CA SER A 293 13.79 1.64 -1.32
C SER A 293 12.71 0.64 -1.75
N ALA A 294 12.88 -0.01 -2.90
CA ALA A 294 11.97 -1.05 -3.38
C ALA A 294 11.81 -2.23 -2.41
N PHE A 295 12.79 -2.45 -1.53
CA PHE A 295 12.80 -3.50 -0.53
C PHE A 295 12.30 -3.02 0.83
N GLY A 296 12.29 -1.72 1.11
CA GLY A 296 11.62 -1.16 2.28
C GLY A 296 10.11 -1.00 2.09
N LEU A 297 9.68 -0.74 0.86
CA LEU A 297 8.28 -0.52 0.49
C LEU A 297 7.48 -1.82 0.36
N TYR A 298 6.23 -1.79 0.81
CA TYR A 298 5.23 -2.78 0.40
C TYR A 298 4.54 -2.34 -0.88
N LYS A 299 4.21 -3.28 -1.78
CA LYS A 299 3.47 -2.99 -3.01
C LYS A 299 2.25 -3.88 -3.15
N ASP A 300 1.08 -3.25 -3.31
CA ASP A 300 -0.19 -3.89 -3.62
C ASP A 300 -0.82 -3.26 -4.87
N GLY A 301 -0.96 -4.06 -5.93
CA GLY A 301 -1.37 -3.55 -7.24
C GLY A 301 -0.43 -2.46 -7.76
N GLU A 302 -0.96 -1.24 -7.91
CA GLU A 302 -0.22 -0.05 -8.33
C GLU A 302 0.19 0.87 -7.16
N THR A 303 -0.22 0.52 -5.94
CA THR A 303 0.03 1.30 -4.73
C THR A 303 1.27 0.79 -4.01
N TYR A 304 2.17 1.71 -3.67
CA TYR A 304 3.26 1.51 -2.74
C TYR A 304 2.86 2.06 -1.37
N SER A 305 3.29 1.39 -0.31
CA SER A 305 2.95 1.76 1.06
C SER A 305 4.16 1.62 1.99
N PHE A 306 4.27 2.52 2.97
CA PHE A 306 5.27 2.51 4.03
C PHE A 306 4.69 3.11 5.31
N ILE A 307 5.15 2.64 6.46
CA ILE A 307 4.84 3.25 7.75
C ILE A 307 6.12 3.87 8.31
N GLN A 308 6.14 5.19 8.41
CA GLN A 308 7.15 5.93 9.13
C GLN A 308 6.76 6.00 10.61
N THR A 309 7.72 5.78 11.50
CA THR A 309 7.55 5.97 12.94
C THR A 309 8.60 6.95 13.47
N ASP A 310 8.30 7.66 14.57
CA ASP A 310 9.30 8.45 15.30
C ASP A 310 10.02 7.62 16.40
N GLU A 311 9.87 6.28 16.34
CA GLU A 311 10.51 5.33 17.25
C GLU A 311 11.91 4.94 16.75
N ASP A 312 12.54 3.99 17.45
CA ASP A 312 13.81 3.42 17.05
C ASP A 312 13.73 2.56 15.77
N PHE A 313 14.90 2.18 15.28
CA PHE A 313 15.06 1.38 14.08
C PHE A 313 14.31 0.04 14.14
N ASP A 314 14.38 -0.65 15.28
CA ASP A 314 13.73 -1.95 15.48
C ASP A 314 12.22 -1.82 15.38
N ALA A 315 11.63 -0.83 16.04
CA ALA A 315 10.20 -0.55 15.98
C ALA A 315 9.76 -0.17 14.55
N LEU A 316 10.55 0.62 13.83
CA LEU A 316 10.29 0.95 12.42
C LEU A 316 10.25 -0.31 11.54
N ALA A 317 11.23 -1.20 11.70
CA ALA A 317 11.32 -2.44 10.94
C ALA A 317 10.15 -3.38 11.27
N GLU A 318 9.89 -3.63 12.55
CA GLU A 318 8.83 -4.52 13.03
C GLU A 318 7.44 -4.08 12.55
N VAL A 319 7.12 -2.79 12.67
CA VAL A 319 5.83 -2.24 12.24
C VAL A 319 5.63 -2.42 10.73
N ASN A 320 6.68 -2.22 9.92
CA ASN A 320 6.59 -2.43 8.48
C ASN A 320 6.46 -3.92 8.11
N ASP A 321 7.11 -4.83 8.84
CA ASP A 321 6.95 -6.28 8.62
C ASP A 321 5.55 -6.78 9.01
N LEU A 322 5.03 -6.29 10.13
CA LEU A 322 3.68 -6.58 10.59
C LEU A 322 2.65 -6.04 9.58
N PHE A 323 2.89 -4.86 9.02
CA PHE A 323 2.07 -4.26 7.98
C PHE A 323 2.01 -5.14 6.72
N VAL A 324 3.16 -5.61 6.22
CA VAL A 324 3.25 -6.52 5.06
C VAL A 324 2.50 -7.83 5.33
N THR A 325 2.69 -8.40 6.52
CA THR A 325 2.07 -9.67 6.92
C THR A 325 0.54 -9.58 6.93
N ASN A 326 -0.01 -8.50 7.50
CA ASN A 326 -1.46 -8.30 7.56
C ASN A 326 -2.09 -8.12 6.17
N LYS A 327 -1.47 -7.32 5.29
CA LYS A 327 -1.94 -7.13 3.91
C LYS A 327 -2.01 -8.45 3.13
N LYS A 328 -1.01 -9.32 3.28
CA LYS A 328 -0.97 -10.64 2.62
C LYS A 328 -2.10 -11.58 3.06
N GLN A 329 -2.62 -11.41 4.28
CA GLN A 329 -3.77 -12.19 4.79
C GLN A 329 -5.12 -11.68 4.27
N ASN A 330 -5.13 -10.82 3.25
CA ASN A 330 -6.32 -10.17 2.71
C ASN A 330 -7.00 -9.26 3.76
N ASN A 331 -6.26 -8.86 4.79
CA ASN A 331 -6.69 -7.89 5.78
C ASN A 331 -6.18 -6.51 5.31
N PRO A 332 -7.06 -5.59 4.89
CA PRO A 332 -6.61 -4.27 4.49
C PRO A 332 -5.89 -3.56 5.62
N PHE A 333 -5.06 -2.60 5.25
CA PHE A 333 -4.29 -1.81 6.19
C PHE A 333 -5.18 -1.20 7.27
N GLU A 334 -6.34 -0.72 6.84
CA GLU A 334 -7.29 0.00 7.66
C GLU A 334 -7.86 -0.87 8.76
N VAL A 335 -7.86 -2.19 8.60
CA VAL A 335 -8.24 -3.12 9.66
C VAL A 335 -7.09 -3.31 10.65
N PHE A 336 -5.86 -3.53 10.18
CA PHE A 336 -4.69 -3.58 11.06
C PHE A 336 -4.55 -2.30 11.88
N LEU A 337 -4.58 -1.13 11.23
CA LEU A 337 -4.47 0.15 11.90
C LEU A 337 -5.61 0.36 12.90
N TYR A 338 -6.83 -0.03 12.52
CA TYR A 338 -7.97 -0.02 13.42
C TYR A 338 -7.77 -0.92 14.64
N ASP A 339 -7.33 -2.17 14.45
CA ASP A 339 -7.11 -3.14 15.52
C ASP A 339 -5.99 -2.66 16.45
N THR A 340 -4.85 -2.21 15.90
CA THR A 340 -3.73 -1.63 16.66
C THR A 340 -4.17 -0.41 17.47
N LEU A 341 -4.91 0.53 16.87
CA LEU A 341 -5.41 1.72 17.58
C LEU A 341 -6.45 1.38 18.66
N LYS A 342 -7.26 0.34 18.43
CA LYS A 342 -8.28 -0.13 19.37
C LYS A 342 -7.66 -0.83 20.57
N GLU A 343 -6.64 -1.66 20.36
CA GLU A 343 -5.88 -2.32 21.43
C GLU A 343 -5.06 -1.31 22.24
N ALA A 344 -4.46 -0.34 21.56
CA ALA A 344 -3.62 0.68 22.16
C ALA A 344 -4.43 1.93 22.57
N LYS A 345 -5.60 1.75 23.23
CA LYS A 345 -6.57 2.82 23.50
C LYS A 345 -5.98 4.05 24.20
N ASP A 346 -5.03 3.83 25.13
CA ASP A 346 -4.31 4.88 25.86
C ASP A 346 -3.13 5.48 25.07
N LYS A 347 -2.68 4.80 24.01
CA LYS A 347 -1.61 5.22 23.10
C LYS A 347 -2.13 5.66 21.73
N ALA A 348 -3.43 5.63 21.42
CA ALA A 348 -3.96 6.00 20.11
C ALA A 348 -3.58 7.44 19.71
N GLY A 349 -3.53 8.35 20.69
CA GLY A 349 -3.02 9.72 20.49
C GLY A 349 -1.50 9.80 20.30
N TRP A 350 -0.75 8.83 20.82
CA TRP A 350 0.69 8.68 20.58
C TRP A 350 0.91 8.07 19.18
N ILE A 351 0.23 6.97 18.82
CA ILE A 351 0.31 6.32 17.50
C ILE A 351 -0.02 7.31 16.38
N SER A 352 -1.09 8.09 16.50
CA SER A 352 -1.42 9.08 15.46
C SER A 352 -0.39 10.19 15.32
N LYS A 353 0.33 10.54 16.38
CA LYS A 353 1.32 11.62 16.35
C LYS A 353 2.68 11.14 15.88
N ASN A 354 3.00 9.86 16.13
CA ASN A 354 4.31 9.28 15.88
C ASN A 354 4.31 8.24 14.77
N MET A 355 3.19 8.01 14.06
CA MET A 355 3.13 7.16 12.87
C MET A 355 2.60 7.93 11.67
N LEU A 356 3.41 8.02 10.62
CA LEU A 356 3.05 8.56 9.32
C LEU A 356 2.90 7.40 8.33
N ILE A 357 1.69 7.22 7.82
CA ILE A 357 1.45 6.24 6.76
C ILE A 357 1.56 6.93 5.42
N VAL A 358 2.41 6.38 4.57
CA VAL A 358 2.66 6.88 3.24
C VAL A 358 2.13 5.88 2.23
N GLU A 359 1.23 6.32 1.36
CA GLU A 359 0.81 5.58 0.18
C GLU A 359 1.08 6.40 -1.08
N PHE A 360 1.64 5.79 -2.12
CA PHE A 360 1.77 6.47 -3.41
C PHE A 360 1.52 5.56 -4.60
N GLN A 361 1.10 6.18 -5.70
CA GLN A 361 0.90 5.52 -6.99
C GLN A 361 1.64 6.29 -8.08
N ASN A 362 2.39 5.56 -8.91
CA ASN A 362 3.11 6.14 -10.05
C ASN A 362 2.33 5.91 -11.34
N SER A 363 1.64 6.94 -11.83
CA SER A 363 0.88 6.92 -13.08
C SER A 363 1.68 7.59 -14.20
N GLY A 364 2.80 6.97 -14.60
CA GLY A 364 3.68 7.51 -15.65
C GLY A 364 4.41 8.78 -15.18
N LYS A 365 4.00 9.96 -15.66
CA LYS A 365 4.64 11.26 -15.35
C LYS A 365 4.14 11.92 -14.06
N LYS A 366 3.25 11.26 -13.32
CA LYS A 366 2.64 11.81 -12.11
C LYS A 366 2.70 10.77 -10.99
N THR A 367 3.20 11.21 -9.83
CA THR A 367 3.07 10.51 -8.58
C THR A 367 1.88 11.08 -7.81
N THR A 368 0.98 10.23 -7.35
CA THR A 368 -0.06 10.63 -6.39
C THR A 368 0.38 10.12 -5.03
N LEU A 369 0.82 11.03 -4.17
CA LEU A 369 1.24 10.76 -2.80
C LEU A 369 0.11 11.08 -1.84
N THR A 370 -0.21 10.15 -0.96
CA THR A 370 -1.15 10.29 0.15
C THR A 370 -0.38 10.07 1.44
N GLN A 371 -0.41 11.05 2.32
CA GLN A 371 0.19 10.99 3.64
C GLN A 371 -0.92 11.06 4.69
N ASN A 372 -0.83 10.21 5.71
CA ASN A 372 -1.74 10.10 6.85
C ASN A 372 -3.18 9.68 6.50
N PHE A 373 -3.59 8.54 7.06
CA PHE A 373 -4.97 8.06 7.02
C PHE A 373 -5.74 8.37 8.32
N LEU A 374 -5.17 9.15 9.25
CA LEU A 374 -5.73 9.33 10.58
C LEU A 374 -6.17 10.77 10.83
N SER A 375 -7.48 10.98 10.86
CA SER A 375 -8.07 12.23 11.33
C SER A 375 -8.18 12.23 12.86
N GLU A 376 -7.98 13.39 13.48
CA GLU A 376 -8.18 13.60 14.93
C GLU A 376 -9.57 13.12 15.39
N HIS A 377 -10.58 13.33 14.55
CA HIS A 377 -11.95 12.86 14.79
C HIS A 377 -12.07 11.33 14.81
N ALA A 378 -11.31 10.62 13.98
CA ALA A 378 -11.31 9.16 13.97
C ALA A 378 -10.65 8.59 15.23
N ILE A 379 -9.56 9.20 15.68
CA ILE A 379 -8.89 8.81 16.93
C ILE A 379 -9.83 9.03 18.11
N GLN A 380 -10.46 10.20 18.19
CA GLN A 380 -11.45 10.49 19.21
C GLN A 380 -12.63 9.51 19.14
N TYR A 381 -13.07 9.12 17.94
CA TYR A 381 -14.10 8.10 17.77
C TYR A 381 -13.67 6.76 18.38
N LEU A 382 -12.44 6.30 18.10
CA LEU A 382 -11.92 5.04 18.63
C LEU A 382 -11.74 5.10 20.16
N GLN A 383 -11.26 6.23 20.70
CA GLN A 383 -11.11 6.43 22.15
C GLN A 383 -12.46 6.41 22.88
N GLU A 384 -13.48 7.09 22.34
CA GLU A 384 -14.79 7.17 22.99
C GLU A 384 -15.63 5.90 22.79
N ARG A 385 -15.59 5.30 21.60
CA ARG A 385 -16.51 4.21 21.21
C ARG A 385 -15.88 2.83 21.24
N GLY A 386 -14.54 2.74 21.18
CA GLY A 386 -13.82 1.47 21.04
C GLY A 386 -14.14 0.76 19.73
N GLY A 387 -14.68 1.46 18.73
CA GLY A 387 -14.99 0.92 17.42
C GLY A 387 -16.09 -0.15 17.35
N LYS A 388 -16.84 -0.38 18.44
CA LYS A 388 -17.83 -1.46 18.55
C LYS A 388 -18.77 -1.59 17.35
N GLU A 389 -19.21 -0.47 16.78
CA GLU A 389 -20.08 -0.43 15.62
C GLU A 389 -19.41 -1.06 14.38
N LEU A 390 -18.11 -0.86 14.17
CA LEU A 390 -17.37 -1.37 13.02
C LEU A 390 -17.15 -2.88 13.09
N ASP A 391 -16.98 -3.42 14.29
CA ASP A 391 -16.86 -4.88 14.53
C ASP A 391 -18.11 -5.65 14.09
N HIS A 392 -19.27 -4.97 14.04
CA HIS A 392 -20.53 -5.58 13.61
C HIS A 392 -20.71 -5.64 12.10
N ILE A 393 -19.83 -5.01 11.31
CA ILE A 393 -19.87 -5.06 9.85
C ILE A 393 -19.19 -6.36 9.40
N LYS A 394 -19.98 -7.33 8.95
CA LYS A 394 -19.48 -8.68 8.63
C LYS A 394 -18.93 -8.81 7.23
N TYR A 395 -19.45 -8.05 6.27
CA TYR A 395 -19.02 -8.11 4.87
C TYR A 395 -17.69 -7.36 4.68
N PRO A 396 -16.54 -8.05 4.47
CA PRO A 396 -15.23 -7.40 4.53
C PRO A 396 -15.04 -6.28 3.51
N PRO A 397 -15.38 -6.44 2.21
CA PRO A 397 -15.20 -5.36 1.23
C PRO A 397 -15.90 -4.06 1.62
N PHE A 398 -17.08 -4.15 2.24
CA PHE A 398 -17.78 -2.96 2.72
C PHE A 398 -17.16 -2.40 4.01
N ARG A 399 -16.82 -3.27 4.98
CA ARG A 399 -16.12 -2.87 6.22
C ARG A 399 -14.86 -2.07 5.91
N ASN A 400 -14.07 -2.55 4.96
CA ASN A 400 -12.79 -1.97 4.59
C ASN A 400 -12.95 -0.55 4.02
N VAL A 401 -13.96 -0.33 3.16
CA VAL A 401 -14.31 1.00 2.64
C VAL A 401 -14.74 1.95 3.77
N ILE A 402 -15.57 1.47 4.69
CA ILE A 402 -16.04 2.27 5.84
C ILE A 402 -14.89 2.62 6.77
N LEU A 403 -14.01 1.67 7.10
CA LEU A 403 -12.83 1.89 7.93
C LEU A 403 -11.92 2.95 7.31
N ARG A 404 -11.58 2.82 6.03
CA ARG A 404 -10.75 3.81 5.33
C ARG A 404 -11.32 5.22 5.40
N LYS A 405 -12.61 5.36 5.07
CA LYS A 405 -13.28 6.66 5.12
C LYS A 405 -13.39 7.20 6.54
N LEU A 406 -13.65 6.34 7.52
CA LEU A 406 -13.74 6.74 8.93
C LEU A 406 -12.39 7.24 9.44
N LEU A 407 -11.31 6.47 9.21
CA LEU A 407 -9.97 6.83 9.63
C LEU A 407 -9.58 8.18 9.01
N ASN A 408 -9.84 8.38 7.71
CA ASN A 408 -9.59 9.65 7.01
C ASN A 408 -10.49 10.81 7.48
N GLY A 409 -11.50 10.56 8.31
CA GLY A 409 -12.49 11.56 8.66
C GLY A 409 -13.36 11.99 7.47
N GLU A 410 -13.52 11.13 6.45
CA GLU A 410 -14.37 11.38 5.28
C GLU A 410 -15.86 11.09 5.58
N GLN A 411 -16.75 11.55 4.68
CA GLN A 411 -18.15 11.15 4.66
C GLN A 411 -18.32 9.83 3.89
N PHE A 412 -19.19 8.95 4.39
CA PHE A 412 -19.46 7.63 3.79
C PHE A 412 -20.96 7.28 3.67
N PHE A 413 -21.84 8.27 3.71
CA PHE A 413 -23.28 8.09 3.50
C PHE A 413 -23.61 7.46 2.14
N ARG A 414 -22.90 7.89 1.08
CA ARG A 414 -23.07 7.33 -0.27
C ARG A 414 -22.69 5.84 -0.32
N ASP A 415 -21.65 5.44 0.41
CA ASP A 415 -21.22 4.05 0.48
C ASP A 415 -22.26 3.19 1.20
N ILE A 416 -22.84 3.68 2.29
CA ILE A 416 -23.94 3.03 3.02
C ILE A 416 -25.15 2.81 2.09
N THR A 417 -25.60 3.86 1.41
CA THR A 417 -26.80 3.78 0.53
C THR A 417 -26.56 2.90 -0.70
N ASN A 418 -25.36 2.93 -1.28
CA ASN A 418 -24.97 2.03 -2.37
C ASN A 418 -24.96 0.56 -1.90
N GLN A 419 -24.38 0.28 -0.72
CA GLN A 419 -24.35 -1.07 -0.18
C GLN A 419 -25.76 -1.55 0.18
N LEU A 420 -26.61 -0.68 0.73
CA LEU A 420 -28.01 -0.99 1.02
C LEU A 420 -28.76 -1.37 -0.26
N ARG A 421 -28.57 -0.63 -1.36
CA ARG A 421 -29.13 -0.98 -2.67
C ARG A 421 -28.68 -2.35 -3.14
N LYS A 422 -27.36 -2.61 -3.11
CA LYS A 422 -26.80 -3.91 -3.50
C LYS A 422 -27.37 -5.05 -2.67
N ASN A 423 -27.52 -4.86 -1.36
CA ASN A 423 -28.08 -5.87 -0.47
C ASN A 423 -29.55 -6.14 -0.79
N VAL A 424 -30.33 -5.11 -1.16
CA VAL A 424 -31.72 -5.27 -1.59
C VAL A 424 -31.81 -6.03 -2.90
N ASP A 425 -31.01 -5.64 -3.91
CA ASP A 425 -30.97 -6.28 -5.24
C ASP A 425 -30.61 -7.76 -5.14
N ASN A 426 -29.62 -8.10 -4.30
CA ASN A 426 -29.12 -9.47 -4.11
C ASN A 426 -29.79 -10.19 -2.93
N ASN A 427 -30.79 -9.58 -2.30
CA ASN A 427 -31.59 -10.19 -1.26
C ASN A 427 -30.80 -10.57 0.03
N TYR A 428 -29.74 -9.83 0.36
CA TYR A 428 -28.88 -9.98 1.55
C TYR A 428 -29.41 -9.19 2.78
N SER A 429 -28.90 -9.50 3.99
CA SER A 429 -29.20 -8.71 5.20
C SER A 429 -28.56 -7.32 5.12
N CYS A 430 -29.24 -6.32 5.66
CA CYS A 430 -28.76 -4.94 5.72
C CYS A 430 -28.22 -4.54 7.10
N TYR A 431 -27.95 -5.47 8.03
CA TYR A 431 -27.44 -5.11 9.36
C TYR A 431 -26.08 -4.39 9.31
N ASP A 432 -25.19 -4.79 8.41
CA ASP A 432 -23.91 -4.12 8.16
C ASP A 432 -24.07 -2.62 7.83
N THR A 433 -25.11 -2.28 7.06
CA THR A 433 -25.39 -0.87 6.71
C THR A 433 -25.90 -0.06 7.90
N TYR A 434 -26.59 -0.70 8.85
CA TYR A 434 -26.99 -0.07 10.11
C TYR A 434 -25.77 0.19 11.02
N ALA A 435 -24.89 -0.81 11.15
CA ALA A 435 -23.63 -0.67 11.89
C ALA A 435 -22.78 0.50 11.34
N ALA A 436 -22.62 0.58 10.01
CA ALA A 436 -21.98 1.72 9.37
C ALA A 436 -22.72 3.05 9.61
N THR A 437 -24.06 3.04 9.63
CA THR A 437 -24.87 4.25 9.93
C THR A 437 -24.60 4.79 11.33
N LEU A 438 -24.48 3.91 12.34
CA LEU A 438 -24.11 4.32 13.69
C LEU A 438 -22.70 4.91 13.73
N ALA A 439 -21.72 4.26 13.08
CA ALA A 439 -20.35 4.77 13.00
C ALA A 439 -20.31 6.17 12.34
N MET A 440 -21.06 6.36 11.25
CA MET A 440 -21.20 7.65 10.57
C MET A 440 -21.77 8.73 11.48
N PHE A 441 -22.86 8.41 12.18
CA PHE A 441 -23.52 9.33 13.10
C PHE A 441 -22.57 9.79 14.22
N HIS A 442 -21.86 8.84 14.83
CA HIS A 442 -20.88 9.13 15.88
C HIS A 442 -19.70 9.96 15.37
N LEU A 443 -19.17 9.66 14.19
CA LEU A 443 -18.08 10.45 13.60
C LEU A 443 -18.53 11.89 13.26
N ASN A 444 -19.71 12.05 12.64
CA ASN A 444 -20.25 13.36 12.29
C ASN A 444 -20.56 14.21 13.53
N ARG A 445 -21.00 13.57 14.61
CA ARG A 445 -21.12 14.21 15.92
C ARG A 445 -19.77 14.72 16.42
N ILE A 446 -18.74 13.87 16.43
CA ILE A 446 -17.42 14.24 16.95
C ILE A 446 -16.89 15.46 16.20
N LYS A 447 -17.10 15.53 14.88
CA LYS A 447 -16.83 16.72 14.07
C LYS A 447 -17.65 17.94 14.48
N GLY A 448 -18.96 17.78 14.67
CA GLY A 448 -19.87 18.87 15.01
C GLY A 448 -19.68 19.46 16.42
N CYS A 449 -19.04 18.71 17.31
CA CYS A 449 -18.80 19.11 18.71
C CYS A 449 -17.31 19.12 19.07
N TYR A 450 -16.46 19.25 18.05
CA TYR A 450 -15.01 19.30 18.22
C TYR A 450 -14.64 20.50 19.10
N GLY A 451 -13.93 20.27 20.21
CA GLY A 451 -13.54 21.30 21.18
C GLY A 451 -14.57 21.66 22.27
N MET A 452 -15.71 20.97 22.36
CA MET A 452 -16.72 21.16 23.43
C MET A 452 -16.51 20.22 24.64
N SER A 453 -16.96 20.62 25.84
CA SER A 453 -16.87 19.81 27.09
C SER A 453 -17.76 18.56 27.06
N ASN A 454 -17.35 17.49 27.77
CA ASN A 454 -17.99 16.17 27.75
C ASN A 454 -19.41 16.10 28.34
N GLU A 455 -19.77 16.97 29.29
CA GLU A 455 -21.01 16.84 30.07
C GLU A 455 -22.27 17.23 29.28
N THR A 456 -22.27 18.36 28.58
CA THR A 456 -23.38 18.79 27.71
C THR A 456 -23.49 17.95 26.45
N ARG A 457 -22.40 17.25 26.12
CA ARG A 457 -22.34 16.26 25.08
C ARG A 457 -23.34 15.14 25.43
N GLU A 458 -23.05 14.29 26.40
CA GLU A 458 -23.65 12.94 26.55
C GLU A 458 -25.19 12.82 26.51
N GLU A 459 -25.95 13.69 27.17
CA GLU A 459 -27.43 13.58 27.27
C GLU A 459 -28.16 13.72 25.93
N GLN A 460 -27.76 14.67 25.07
CA GLN A 460 -28.39 14.84 23.76
C GLN A 460 -28.12 13.65 22.83
N TYR A 461 -27.07 12.88 23.09
CA TYR A 461 -26.65 11.78 22.23
C TYR A 461 -27.21 10.43 22.60
N GLU A 462 -27.43 10.15 23.88
CA GLU A 462 -28.16 8.95 24.24
C GLU A 462 -29.55 8.98 23.60
N SER A 463 -30.24 10.13 23.69
CA SER A 463 -31.52 10.37 23.00
C SER A 463 -31.43 10.09 21.50
N MET A 464 -30.38 10.58 20.83
CA MET A 464 -30.24 10.44 19.38
C MET A 464 -29.88 9.03 18.92
N GLN A 465 -28.91 8.40 19.57
CA GLN A 465 -28.52 7.02 19.31
C GLN A 465 -29.71 6.10 19.55
N ASN A 466 -30.49 6.36 20.60
CA ASN A 466 -31.74 5.65 20.88
C ASN A 466 -32.73 5.81 19.72
N ARG A 467 -32.89 7.02 19.16
CA ARG A 467 -33.74 7.23 17.98
C ARG A 467 -33.27 6.45 16.75
N ILE A 468 -31.98 6.40 16.46
CA ILE A 468 -31.44 5.58 15.35
C ILE A 468 -31.73 4.09 15.59
N LYS A 469 -31.54 3.61 16.82
CA LYS A 469 -31.86 2.23 17.21
C LYS A 469 -33.36 1.93 17.10
N TYR A 470 -34.23 2.84 17.54
CA TYR A 470 -35.68 2.71 17.38
C TYR A 470 -36.08 2.66 15.91
N ALA A 471 -35.44 3.45 15.03
CA ALA A 471 -35.71 3.41 13.60
C ALA A 471 -35.40 2.04 13.00
N LEU A 472 -34.27 1.41 13.38
CA LEU A 472 -33.98 0.02 12.99
C LEU A 472 -35.07 -0.95 13.46
N MET A 473 -35.48 -0.85 14.72
CA MET A 473 -36.52 -1.72 15.29
C MET A 473 -37.86 -1.54 14.57
N ASP A 474 -38.23 -0.31 14.26
CA ASP A 474 -39.44 0.01 13.49
C ASP A 474 -39.37 -0.58 12.08
N GLY A 475 -38.23 -0.50 11.41
CA GLY A 475 -38.02 -1.14 10.11
C GLY A 475 -38.26 -2.65 10.18
N ARG A 476 -37.66 -3.32 11.17
CA ARG A 476 -37.84 -4.77 11.40
C ARG A 476 -39.29 -5.13 11.71
N GLU A 477 -39.96 -4.32 12.52
CA GLU A 477 -41.36 -4.52 12.88
C GLU A 477 -42.28 -4.34 11.66
N VAL A 478 -42.06 -3.32 10.84
CA VAL A 478 -42.81 -3.11 9.59
C VAL A 478 -42.62 -4.29 8.66
N ARG A 479 -41.38 -4.79 8.51
CA ARG A 479 -41.09 -6.01 7.75
C ARG A 479 -41.92 -7.18 8.26
N ARG A 480 -41.83 -7.49 9.56
CA ARG A 480 -42.57 -8.58 10.21
C ARG A 480 -44.07 -8.49 9.96
N ARG A 481 -44.67 -7.30 10.11
CA ARG A 481 -46.11 -7.11 9.87
C ARG A 481 -46.49 -7.24 8.40
N LEU A 482 -45.64 -6.80 7.46
CA LEU A 482 -45.86 -7.02 6.02
C LEU A 482 -45.79 -8.52 5.68
N THR A 483 -44.84 -9.24 6.28
CA THR A 483 -44.71 -10.70 6.18
C THR A 483 -45.98 -11.41 6.66
N GLU A 484 -46.45 -11.09 7.87
CA GLU A 484 -47.67 -11.67 8.46
C GLU A 484 -48.93 -11.39 7.62
N ARG A 485 -48.98 -10.23 6.96
CA ARG A 485 -50.07 -9.85 6.04
C ARG A 485 -49.89 -10.42 4.62
N ARG A 486 -48.86 -11.25 4.36
CA ARG A 486 -48.51 -11.82 3.04
C ARG A 486 -48.19 -10.77 1.97
N MET A 487 -47.57 -9.66 2.38
CA MET A 487 -47.22 -8.51 1.53
C MET A 487 -45.70 -8.34 1.33
N GLU A 488 -44.95 -9.42 1.54
CA GLU A 488 -43.49 -9.52 1.41
C GLU A 488 -42.96 -8.92 0.09
N ASN A 489 -43.69 -9.21 -0.99
CA ASN A 489 -43.37 -8.80 -2.35
C ASN A 489 -43.41 -7.27 -2.55
N LYS A 490 -44.06 -6.53 -1.65
CA LYS A 490 -44.08 -5.06 -1.69
C LYS A 490 -42.86 -4.42 -1.06
N ILE A 491 -42.11 -5.15 -0.23
CA ILE A 491 -40.94 -4.62 0.50
C ILE A 491 -39.92 -4.01 -0.46
N PRO A 492 -39.46 -4.68 -1.54
CA PRO A 492 -38.49 -4.09 -2.47
C PRO A 492 -38.99 -2.77 -3.07
N GLY A 493 -40.24 -2.72 -3.51
CA GLY A 493 -40.83 -1.51 -4.11
C GLY A 493 -41.03 -0.35 -3.11
N ILE A 494 -41.27 -0.64 -1.84
CA ILE A 494 -41.26 0.37 -0.77
C ILE A 494 -39.82 0.85 -0.52
N THR A 495 -38.89 -0.08 -0.37
CA THR A 495 -37.47 0.19 -0.15
C THR A 495 -36.87 1.07 -1.25
N TYR A 496 -37.08 0.77 -2.53
CA TYR A 496 -36.53 1.61 -3.61
C TYR A 496 -37.09 3.04 -3.61
N ARG A 497 -38.39 3.22 -3.30
CA ARG A 497 -38.99 4.56 -3.22
C ARG A 497 -38.38 5.37 -2.08
N LEU A 498 -38.29 4.76 -0.90
CA LEU A 498 -37.66 5.37 0.26
C LEU A 498 -36.17 5.64 0.03
N LEU A 499 -35.43 4.69 -0.54
CA LEU A 499 -34.00 4.85 -0.83
C LEU A 499 -33.74 5.94 -1.87
N ASN A 500 -34.54 6.01 -2.93
CA ASN A 500 -34.43 7.08 -3.93
C ASN A 500 -34.68 8.44 -3.30
N ALA A 501 -35.76 8.57 -2.52
CA ALA A 501 -36.10 9.80 -1.81
C ALA A 501 -34.98 10.21 -0.82
N LEU A 502 -34.38 9.25 -0.13
CA LEU A 502 -33.24 9.47 0.76
C LEU A 502 -32.01 9.99 -0.03
N THR A 503 -31.63 9.33 -1.12
CA THR A 503 -30.46 9.71 -1.92
C THR A 503 -30.60 11.05 -2.65
N THR A 504 -31.83 11.48 -2.94
CA THR A 504 -32.11 12.80 -3.53
C THR A 504 -32.45 13.86 -2.49
N ASN A 505 -32.32 13.53 -1.20
CA ASN A 505 -32.71 14.37 -0.07
C ASN A 505 -34.17 14.90 -0.14
N ASN A 506 -35.06 14.12 -0.78
CA ASN A 506 -36.49 14.44 -0.89
C ASN A 506 -37.25 13.96 0.36
N ARG A 507 -37.14 14.73 1.45
CA ARG A 507 -37.76 14.41 2.75
C ARG A 507 -39.27 14.25 2.67
N GLN A 508 -39.95 15.12 1.92
CA GLN A 508 -41.40 15.05 1.76
C GLN A 508 -41.82 13.69 1.19
N GLN A 509 -41.22 13.29 0.06
CA GLN A 509 -41.52 12.00 -0.57
C GLN A 509 -41.16 10.82 0.34
N PHE A 510 -40.07 10.93 1.10
CA PHE A 510 -39.65 9.90 2.06
C PHE A 510 -40.72 9.70 3.12
N PHE A 511 -41.12 10.75 3.83
CA PHE A 511 -42.10 10.66 4.92
C PHE A 511 -43.51 10.33 4.43
N GLU A 512 -43.94 10.82 3.26
CA GLU A 512 -45.20 10.40 2.66
C GLU A 512 -45.24 8.89 2.38
N THR A 513 -44.14 8.34 1.85
CA THR A 513 -44.02 6.90 1.60
C THR A 513 -43.98 6.13 2.92
N LEU A 514 -43.22 6.63 3.90
CA LEU A 514 -43.09 6.02 5.22
C LEU A 514 -44.44 5.92 5.95
N PHE A 515 -45.17 7.03 6.04
CA PHE A 515 -46.44 7.10 6.76
C PHE A 515 -47.52 6.25 6.10
N ARG A 516 -47.56 6.19 4.76
CA ARG A 516 -48.45 5.26 4.04
C ARG A 516 -48.13 3.80 4.38
N THR A 517 -46.84 3.46 4.43
CA THR A 517 -46.42 2.11 4.83
C THR A 517 -46.75 1.82 6.30
N PHE A 518 -46.55 2.77 7.20
CA PHE A 518 -46.86 2.61 8.62
C PHE A 518 -48.35 2.46 8.87
N LEU A 519 -49.19 3.24 8.19
CA LEU A 519 -50.64 3.12 8.23
C LEU A 519 -51.09 1.74 7.75
N LEU A 520 -50.51 1.25 6.66
CA LEU A 520 -50.79 -0.08 6.11
C LEU A 520 -50.51 -1.23 7.09
N VAL A 521 -49.61 -1.04 8.07
CA VAL A 521 -49.28 -2.03 9.09
C VAL A 521 -49.67 -1.61 10.51
N GLU A 522 -50.49 -0.56 10.65
CA GLU A 522 -50.96 -0.02 11.94
C GLU A 522 -49.81 0.30 12.92
N LYS A 523 -48.72 0.91 12.42
CA LYS A 523 -47.58 1.34 13.22
C LYS A 523 -47.69 2.83 13.58
N ASN A 524 -47.42 3.15 14.85
CA ASN A 524 -47.38 4.54 15.33
C ASN A 524 -46.23 5.33 14.66
N THR A 525 -46.52 6.56 14.24
CA THR A 525 -45.63 7.48 13.53
C THR A 525 -45.05 8.60 14.41
N SER A 526 -45.44 8.70 15.69
CA SER A 526 -45.13 9.84 16.58
C SER A 526 -43.64 10.18 16.66
N MET A 527 -42.75 9.17 16.64
CA MET A 527 -41.30 9.34 16.70
C MET A 527 -40.71 10.13 15.51
N TYR A 528 -41.39 10.13 14.37
CA TYR A 528 -40.88 10.72 13.13
C TYR A 528 -41.39 12.14 12.88
N VAL A 529 -42.36 12.63 13.66
CA VAL A 529 -42.94 13.97 13.51
C VAL A 529 -41.89 15.07 13.74
N ASP A 530 -40.93 14.85 14.63
CA ASP A 530 -39.84 15.82 14.81
C ASP A 530 -38.75 15.69 13.73
N ALA A 531 -38.58 14.50 13.15
CA ALA A 531 -37.63 14.24 12.07
C ALA A 531 -38.08 14.83 10.71
N THR A 532 -39.36 15.24 10.59
CA THR A 532 -39.88 15.93 9.40
C THR A 532 -39.48 17.41 9.33
N ARG A 533 -38.88 17.99 10.39
CA ARG A 533 -38.45 19.39 10.42
C ARG A 533 -37.19 19.60 9.55
N GLU A 534 -37.16 20.68 8.76
CA GLU A 534 -36.17 20.94 7.69
C GLU A 534 -34.69 20.96 8.15
N HIS A 535 -34.41 21.24 9.42
CA HIS A 535 -33.04 21.39 9.94
C HIS A 535 -32.53 20.19 10.76
N SER A 536 -33.21 19.03 10.78
CA SER A 536 -32.67 17.90 11.55
C SER A 536 -31.44 17.30 10.84
N ASN A 537 -30.27 17.36 11.46
CA ASN A 537 -29.04 16.68 11.02
C ASN A 537 -29.13 15.13 11.13
N GLU A 538 -30.31 14.62 11.46
CA GLU A 538 -30.59 13.24 11.86
C GLU A 538 -31.30 12.44 10.78
N PHE A 539 -31.80 13.10 9.73
CA PHE A 539 -32.63 12.49 8.71
C PHE A 539 -31.93 11.32 8.03
N GLU A 540 -30.67 11.52 7.62
CA GLU A 540 -29.87 10.47 6.98
C GLU A 540 -29.69 9.25 7.90
N GLY A 541 -29.40 9.47 9.18
CA GLY A 541 -29.20 8.40 10.16
C GLY A 541 -30.48 7.61 10.44
N ILE A 542 -31.58 8.30 10.71
CA ILE A 542 -32.89 7.69 10.98
C ILE A 542 -33.40 6.94 9.74
N ALA A 543 -33.34 7.57 8.57
CA ALA A 543 -33.81 6.99 7.32
C ALA A 543 -32.99 5.74 6.93
N SER A 544 -31.67 5.81 7.06
CA SER A 544 -30.77 4.68 6.75
C SER A 544 -31.02 3.53 7.71
N ALA A 545 -31.11 3.78 9.01
CA ALA A 545 -31.36 2.73 10.00
C ALA A 545 -32.72 2.06 9.83
N LEU A 546 -33.78 2.84 9.54
CA LEU A 546 -35.09 2.31 9.19
C LEU A 546 -35.03 1.39 7.96
N LEU A 547 -34.37 1.86 6.89
CA LEU A 547 -34.21 1.08 5.66
C LEU A 547 -33.39 -0.19 5.89
N SER A 548 -32.33 -0.12 6.71
CA SER A 548 -31.56 -1.30 7.11
C SER A 548 -32.44 -2.30 7.85
N GLY A 549 -33.29 -1.85 8.78
CA GLY A 549 -34.20 -2.71 9.54
C GLY A 549 -35.30 -3.34 8.68
N LEU A 550 -35.88 -2.57 7.76
CA LEU A 550 -36.89 -3.04 6.82
C LEU A 550 -36.37 -4.14 5.90
N ASN A 551 -35.07 -4.10 5.59
CA ASN A 551 -34.40 -5.07 4.72
C ASN A 551 -33.50 -6.04 5.50
N ASP A 552 -33.57 -6.02 6.83
CA ASP A 552 -32.83 -6.96 7.65
C ASP A 552 -33.53 -8.32 7.63
N LYS A 553 -32.72 -9.36 7.45
CA LYS A 553 -33.19 -10.73 7.40
C LYS A 553 -32.48 -11.54 8.48
N PRO A 554 -33.14 -12.53 9.08
CA PRO A 554 -32.40 -13.56 9.80
C PRO A 554 -31.37 -14.16 8.84
N TYR A 555 -30.11 -14.22 9.26
CA TYR A 555 -29.01 -14.79 8.50
C TYR A 555 -29.39 -16.22 8.13
N LYS A 556 -29.73 -16.48 6.86
CA LYS A 556 -29.69 -17.86 6.37
C LYS A 556 -28.21 -18.21 6.33
N LYS A 557 -27.74 -19.04 7.26
CA LYS A 557 -26.58 -19.87 6.97
C LYS A 557 -26.91 -20.52 5.63
N GLU A 558 -26.09 -20.27 4.60
CA GLU A 558 -26.06 -21.19 3.49
C GLU A 558 -25.89 -22.57 4.11
N VAL A 559 -26.84 -23.45 3.82
CA VAL A 559 -26.65 -24.86 4.07
C VAL A 559 -25.35 -25.17 3.36
N GLU A 560 -24.33 -25.59 4.13
CA GLU A 560 -23.23 -26.36 3.55
C GLU A 560 -23.91 -27.49 2.80
N GLU A 561 -24.04 -27.32 1.48
CA GLU A 561 -24.28 -28.43 0.60
C GLU A 561 -23.05 -29.32 0.77
N THR A 562 -23.18 -30.30 1.65
CA THR A 562 -22.51 -31.58 1.50
C THR A 562 -22.72 -32.04 0.07
N ASN A 563 -21.74 -31.76 -0.79
CA ASN A 563 -21.18 -32.64 -1.82
C ASN A 563 -19.94 -32.02 -2.47
#